data_AF-A0A3N5TVJ7-F1
#
_entry.id   AF-A0A3N5TVJ7-F1
#
_cell.length_a   1.000
_cell.length_b   1.000
_cell.length_c   1.000
_cell.angle_alpha   90.00
_cell.angle_beta   90.00
_cell.angle_gamma   90.00
#
_symmetry.space_group_name_H-M   'P 1'
#
loop_
_entity.id
_entity.type
_entity.pdbx_description
1 polymer ?
#
loop_
_entity_poly.entity_id
_entity_poly.type
_entity_poly.pdbx_seq_one_letter_code
_entity_poly.pdbx_strand_id
1 'polypeptide(L)' 'MGLIEEKYQRITDGSRSFDIRFWQSQGDRAIFEAVTEMLNDYFLIRGKNVDESRLQRTIESFRKA' A
#
# COMPACT_ATOMS: atom_id res chain seq x y z
N MET A 1 16.89 10.75 -13.75
CA MET A 1 16.97 10.73 -12.28
C MET A 1 15.65 11.33 -11.78
N GLY A 2 14.76 10.51 -11.23
CA GLY A 2 13.45 10.99 -10.77
C GLY A 2 13.60 11.89 -9.55
N LEU A 3 12.73 12.89 -9.42
CA LEU A 3 12.58 13.66 -8.18
C LEU A 3 12.02 12.72 -7.11
N ILE A 4 12.78 12.52 -6.03
CA ILE A 4 12.32 11.78 -4.86
C ILE A 4 11.55 12.76 -3.97
N GLU A 5 10.32 12.41 -3.58
CA GLU A 5 9.49 13.18 -2.66
C GLU A 5 9.37 12.43 -1.33
N GLU A 6 9.78 13.06 -0.23
CA GLU A 6 9.76 12.48 1.12
C GLU A 6 9.15 13.45 2.12
N LYS A 7 8.48 12.93 3.15
CA LYS A 7 7.94 13.73 4.26
C LYS A 7 8.41 13.17 5.61
N TYR A 8 9.02 14.04 6.39
CA TYR A 8 9.44 13.76 7.77
C TYR A 8 8.55 14.53 8.75
N GLN A 9 7.84 13.82 9.63
CA GLN A 9 6.97 14.43 10.63
C GLN A 9 6.89 13.57 11.90
N ARG A 10 6.54 14.20 13.03
CA ARG A 10 6.15 13.47 14.24
C ARG A 10 4.80 12.78 14.02
N ILE A 11 4.64 11.58 14.56
CA ILE A 11 3.41 10.78 14.44
C ILE A 11 2.18 11.55 14.96
N THR A 12 2.36 12.42 15.97
CA THR A 12 1.29 13.20 16.59
C THR A 12 0.89 14.45 15.81
N ASP A 13 1.75 14.96 14.92
CA ASP A 13 1.62 16.32 14.38
C ASP A 13 1.20 16.33 12.90
N GLY A 14 0.68 15.19 12.40
CA GLY A 14 0.54 14.97 10.98
C GLY A 14 -0.84 15.23 10.40
N SER A 15 -0.96 16.27 9.58
CA SER A 15 -2.05 16.34 8.60
C SER A 15 -1.88 15.26 7.52
N ARG A 16 -2.98 14.58 7.20
CA ARG A 16 -3.09 13.57 6.13
C ARG A 16 -3.01 14.15 4.71
N SER A 17 -2.98 15.49 4.55
CA SER A 17 -2.99 16.13 3.23
C SER A 17 -1.84 15.70 2.33
N PHE A 18 -0.65 15.49 2.90
CA PHE A 18 0.49 14.96 2.14
C PHE A 18 0.22 13.54 1.67
N ASP A 19 -0.18 12.66 2.59
CA ASP A 19 -0.39 11.24 2.29
C ASP A 19 -1.46 11.07 1.22
N ILE A 20 -2.56 11.82 1.33
CA ILE A 20 -3.63 11.81 0.34
C ILE A 20 -3.11 12.23 -1.03
N ARG A 21 -2.42 13.38 -1.13
CA ARG A 21 -1.88 13.88 -2.41
C ARG A 21 -0.87 12.91 -3.01
N PHE A 22 0.07 12.46 -2.20
CA PHE A 22 1.15 11.58 -2.62
C PHE A 22 0.59 10.26 -3.15
N TRP A 23 -0.28 9.60 -2.40
CA TRP A 23 -0.83 8.31 -2.83
C TRP A 23 -1.74 8.45 -4.05
N GLN A 24 -2.56 9.52 -4.12
CA GLN A 24 -3.40 9.77 -5.30
C GLN A 24 -2.59 10.02 -6.58
N SER A 25 -1.37 10.55 -6.49
CA SER A 25 -0.53 10.81 -7.67
C SER A 25 0.17 9.55 -8.22
N GLN A 26 0.24 8.45 -7.46
CA GLN A 26 0.92 7.22 -7.90
C GLN A 26 0.08 6.39 -8.89
N GLY A 27 -1.24 6.58 -8.90
CA GLY A 27 -2.16 5.75 -9.67
C GLY A 27 -2.58 4.47 -8.95
N ASP A 28 -3.72 3.93 -9.35
CA ASP A 28 -4.38 2.77 -8.72
C ASP A 28 -3.47 1.55 -8.64
N ARG A 29 -2.81 1.18 -9.74
CA ARG A 29 -1.94 0.01 -9.81
C ARG A 29 -0.79 0.07 -8.81
N ALA A 30 -0.06 1.19 -8.77
CA ALA A 30 1.10 1.35 -7.88
C ALA A 30 0.69 1.31 -6.40
N ILE A 31 -0.47 1.90 -6.06
CA ILE A 31 -1.03 1.82 -4.71
C ILE A 31 -1.30 0.36 -4.33
N PHE A 32 -1.95 -0.42 -5.19
CA PHE A 32 -2.27 -1.83 -4.90
C PHE A 32 -1.03 -2.71 -4.80
N GLU A 33 -0.02 -2.49 -5.65
CA GLU A 33 1.25 -3.20 -5.58
C GLU A 33 1.95 -2.93 -4.22
N ALA A 34 2.07 -1.66 -3.82
CA ALA A 34 2.70 -1.27 -2.55
C ALA A 34 1.99 -1.86 -1.32
N VAL A 35 0.65 -1.85 -1.30
CA VAL A 35 -0.13 -2.43 -0.18
C VAL A 35 0.03 -3.95 -0.13
N THR A 36 0.11 -4.61 -1.28
CA THR A 36 0.30 -6.07 -1.36
C THR A 36 1.67 -6.48 -0.81
N GLU A 37 2.72 -5.75 -1.18
CA GLU A 37 4.07 -5.96 -0.66
C GLU A 37 4.12 -5.79 0.87
N MET A 38 3.54 -4.70 1.39
CA MET A 38 3.45 -4.44 2.84
C MET A 38 2.73 -5.58 3.61
N LEU A 39 1.69 -6.16 3.03
CA LEU A 39 0.98 -7.28 3.64
C LEU A 39 1.79 -8.57 3.61
N ASN A 40 2.48 -8.85 2.49
CA ASN A 40 3.36 -10.00 2.37
C ASN A 40 4.47 -9.96 3.43
N ASP A 41 5.10 -8.79 3.62
CA ASP A 41 6.10 -8.57 4.66
C ASP A 41 5.55 -8.80 6.06
N TYR A 42 4.34 -8.28 6.33
CA TYR A 42 3.67 -8.51 7.61
C TYR A 42 3.46 -10.00 7.89
N PHE A 43 2.96 -10.76 6.91
CA PHE A 43 2.72 -12.19 7.09
C PHE A 43 4.02 -12.99 7.23
N LEU A 44 5.04 -12.62 6.45
CA LEU A 44 6.38 -13.22 6.53
C LEU A 44 6.99 -13.04 7.93
N ILE A 45 6.97 -11.82 8.47
CA ILE A 45 7.49 -11.52 9.82
C ILE A 45 6.72 -12.31 10.90
N ARG A 46 5.42 -12.57 10.69
CA ARG A 46 4.56 -13.25 11.65
C ARG A 46 4.56 -14.78 11.50
N GLY A 47 5.35 -15.33 10.57
CA GLY A 47 5.42 -16.77 10.29
C GLY A 47 4.10 -17.37 9.84
N LYS A 48 3.20 -16.55 9.26
CA LYS A 48 1.93 -16.99 8.71
C LYS A 48 2.09 -17.23 7.21
N ASN A 49 1.51 -18.32 6.72
CA ASN A 49 1.60 -18.69 5.31
C ASN A 49 0.97 -17.60 4.42
N VAL A 50 1.73 -17.14 3.42
CA VAL A 50 1.38 -15.99 2.56
C VAL A 50 0.33 -16.38 1.49
N ASP A 51 0.18 -17.67 1.22
CA ASP A 51 -0.75 -18.24 0.22
C ASP A 51 -2.25 -17.97 0.49
N GLU A 52 -2.60 -17.38 1.63
CA GLU A 52 -3.99 -17.08 2.03
C GLU A 52 -4.29 -15.60 2.25
N SER A 53 -3.55 -14.68 1.61
CA SER A 53 -3.89 -13.25 1.71
C SER A 53 -5.30 -12.99 1.17
N ARG A 54 -6.25 -12.66 2.06
CA ARG A 54 -7.65 -12.36 1.70
C ARG A 54 -7.77 -11.20 0.71
N LEU A 55 -6.79 -10.29 0.70
CA LEU A 55 -6.75 -9.14 -0.21
C LEU A 55 -6.62 -9.59 -1.69
N GLN A 56 -5.80 -10.61 -1.94
CA GLN A 56 -5.56 -11.14 -3.28
C GLN A 56 -6.84 -11.78 -3.85
N ARG A 57 -7.59 -12.52 -3.01
CA ARG A 57 -8.91 -13.08 -3.36
C ARG A 57 -9.95 -12.00 -3.71
N THR A 58 -9.93 -10.86 -3.02
CA THR A 58 -10.87 -9.75 -3.28
C THR A 58 -10.56 -9.03 -4.59
N ILE A 59 -9.29 -8.93 -5.00
CA ILE A 59 -8.91 -8.37 -6.30
C ILE A 59 -9.28 -9.34 -7.43
N GLU A 60 -9.05 -10.64 -7.26
CA GLU A 60 -9.45 -11.67 -8.24
C GLU A 60 -10.97 -11.74 -8.46
N SER A 61 -11.77 -11.47 -7.41
CA SER A 61 -13.23 -11.44 -7.51
C SER A 61 -13.78 -10.14 -8.07
N PHE A 62 -12.97 -9.07 -8.13
CA PHE A 62 -13.33 -7.79 -8.74
C PHE A 62 -13.23 -7.89 -10.27
N ARG A 63 -14.14 -8.66 -10.90
CA ARG A 63 -14.34 -8.60 -12.35
C ARG A 63 -15.16 -7.36 -12.69
N LYS A 64 -14.67 -6.53 -13.62
CA LYS A 64 -15.43 -5.41 -14.21
C LYS A 64 -16.79 -5.91 -14.70
N ALA A 65 -17.85 -5.20 -14.32
CA ALA A 65 -19.17 -5.31 -14.95
C ALA A 65 -19.15 -4.66 -16.34
#